data_AF-A0A8T5TK60-F1
#
_entry.id   AF-A0A8T5TK60-F1
#
_cell.length_a   1.000
_cell.length_b   1.000
_cell.length_c   1.000
_cell.angle_alpha   90.00
_cell.angle_beta   90.00
_cell.angle_gamma   90.00
#
_symmetry.space_group_name_H-M   'P 1'
#
loop_
_entity.id
_entity.type
_entity.pdbx_description
1 polymer ?
#
loop_
_entity_poly.entity_id
_entity_poly.type
_entity_poly.pdbx_seq_one_letter_code
_entity_poly.pdbx_strand_id
1 'polypeptide(L)'
;MPDVVIKTPNSDTIFEKWKQETNRKNRKRLEKEFGTKGAVFSTDIISAAETVKDTMKEAAIYFAIKRSIEPVKEGEKEETVKADRVSRIIFYTFKKDVIKDNWDGEDLVPFYNTIKTKPCQKCNGQGYHESKCKACDGKGKISTKITVLEDEEKNKVKKDFGYPCDNCYGIGKFKEKCKECNGNKNLYTYNIKAVPFKRVVSGQPVLNSSAKTKYEKEIEKDLHQLIDQVEGIRFNDFKEMSNKAEASLGYWNKNIKKTINNAGSDYKTYEKDMDTKIETKIFLFPMIQMFCETKKGKSFEIYSIGSDKKFIVYSNF
;
A
#
# COMPACT_ATOMS: atom_id res chain seq x y z
N MET A 1 -47.44 -1.85 2.89
CA MET A 1 -46.50 -2.77 2.21
C MET A 1 -45.22 -2.00 1.99
N PRO A 2 -44.02 -2.55 2.27
CA PRO A 2 -42.79 -1.87 1.91
C PRO A 2 -42.78 -1.67 0.38
N ASP A 3 -42.58 -0.43 -0.07
CA ASP A 3 -42.54 -0.10 -1.49
C ASP A 3 -41.27 -0.70 -2.09
N VAL A 4 -41.44 -1.72 -2.93
CA VAL A 4 -40.34 -2.30 -3.70
C VAL A 4 -39.79 -1.22 -4.61
N VAL A 5 -38.55 -0.80 -4.34
CA VAL A 5 -37.92 0.35 -5.02
C VAL A 5 -37.46 -0.03 -6.42
N ILE A 6 -37.03 -1.28 -6.63
CA ILE A 6 -36.54 -1.76 -7.92
C ILE A 6 -37.16 -3.11 -8.28
N LYS A 7 -37.65 -3.24 -9.51
CA LYS A 7 -38.20 -4.49 -10.02
C LYS A 7 -37.13 -5.26 -10.78
N THR A 8 -37.03 -6.55 -10.50
CA THR A 8 -36.09 -7.43 -11.20
C THR A 8 -36.59 -7.78 -12.60
N PRO A 9 -35.71 -7.93 -13.60
CA PRO A 9 -36.09 -8.36 -14.94
C PRO A 9 -36.72 -9.76 -14.91
N ASN A 10 -37.64 -10.03 -15.84
CA ASN A 10 -38.22 -11.38 -15.99
C ASN A 10 -37.20 -12.32 -16.65
N SER A 11 -37.21 -13.59 -16.26
CA SER A 11 -36.39 -14.67 -16.80
C SER A 11 -36.45 -14.75 -18.33
N ASP A 12 -37.64 -14.59 -18.92
CA ASP A 12 -37.80 -14.63 -20.38
C ASP A 12 -37.06 -13.47 -21.05
N THR A 13 -37.14 -12.26 -20.47
CA THR A 13 -36.46 -11.07 -20.99
C THR A 13 -34.95 -11.20 -20.87
N ILE A 14 -34.45 -11.76 -19.76
CA ILE A 14 -33.03 -12.04 -19.55
C ILE A 14 -32.54 -13.05 -20.59
N PHE A 15 -33.29 -14.14 -20.75
CA PHE A 15 -32.92 -15.23 -21.67
C PHE A 15 -32.94 -14.77 -23.12
N GLU A 16 -33.93 -13.96 -23.52
CA GLU A 16 -33.99 -13.40 -24.87
C GLU A 16 -32.80 -12.47 -25.16
N LYS A 17 -32.45 -11.61 -24.20
CA LYS A 17 -31.27 -10.75 -24.33
C LYS A 17 -29.97 -11.56 -24.44
N TRP A 18 -29.81 -12.56 -23.59
CA TRP A 18 -28.69 -13.51 -23.68
C TRP A 18 -28.61 -14.20 -25.04
N LYS A 19 -29.75 -14.70 -25.55
CA LYS A 19 -29.85 -15.39 -26.83
C LYS A 19 -29.41 -14.49 -27.98
N GLN A 20 -29.85 -13.23 -27.99
CA GLN A 20 -29.48 -12.24 -29.00
C GLN A 20 -27.97 -11.93 -28.96
N GLU A 21 -27.41 -11.69 -27.78
CA GLU A 21 -25.98 -11.42 -27.62
C GLU A 21 -25.12 -12.63 -28.02
N THR A 22 -25.53 -13.82 -27.61
CA THR A 22 -24.82 -15.07 -27.90
C THR A 22 -24.92 -15.43 -29.38
N ASN A 23 -26.05 -15.17 -30.05
CA ASN A 23 -26.17 -15.37 -31.49
C ASN A 23 -25.21 -14.46 -32.27
N ARG A 24 -24.99 -13.22 -31.81
CA ARG A 24 -24.02 -12.31 -32.42
C ARG A 24 -22.58 -12.76 -32.22
N LYS A 25 -22.24 -13.23 -31.01
CA LYS A 25 -20.85 -13.57 -30.64
C LYS A 25 -20.45 -15.01 -30.98
N ASN A 26 -21.35 -15.98 -30.75
CA ASN A 26 -21.07 -17.41 -30.68
C ASN A 26 -22.12 -18.29 -31.39
N ARG A 27 -22.64 -17.86 -32.56
CA ARG A 27 -23.67 -18.60 -33.33
C ARG A 27 -23.36 -20.09 -33.53
N LYS A 28 -22.11 -20.42 -33.92
CA LYS A 28 -21.68 -21.80 -34.15
C LYS A 28 -21.84 -22.69 -32.92
N ARG A 29 -21.62 -22.13 -31.72
CA ARG A 29 -21.77 -22.86 -30.45
C ARG A 29 -23.25 -23.07 -30.13
N LEU A 30 -24.10 -22.08 -30.37
CA LEU A 30 -25.55 -22.25 -30.22
C LEU A 30 -26.09 -23.36 -31.12
N GLU A 31 -25.69 -23.36 -32.40
CA GLU A 31 -26.07 -24.42 -33.34
C GLU A 31 -25.58 -25.79 -32.88
N LYS A 32 -24.34 -25.87 -32.38
CA LYS A 32 -23.79 -27.12 -31.86
C LYS A 32 -24.58 -27.66 -30.68
N GLU A 33 -25.00 -26.82 -29.74
CA GLU A 33 -25.62 -27.28 -28.48
C GLU A 33 -27.15 -27.40 -28.56
N PHE A 34 -27.80 -26.61 -29.42
CA PHE A 34 -29.26 -26.55 -29.54
C PHE A 34 -29.80 -27.05 -30.90
N GLY A 35 -28.95 -27.21 -31.92
CA GLY A 35 -29.36 -27.66 -33.24
C GLY A 35 -29.73 -29.14 -33.28
N THR A 36 -30.78 -29.43 -34.05
CA THR A 36 -31.23 -30.79 -34.38
C THR A 36 -30.54 -31.28 -35.63
N LYS A 37 -30.02 -32.52 -35.61
CA LYS A 37 -29.32 -33.10 -36.77
C LYS A 37 -30.26 -33.16 -37.98
N GLY A 38 -29.84 -32.56 -39.10
CA GLY A 38 -30.61 -32.55 -40.35
C GLY A 38 -31.63 -31.42 -40.51
N ALA A 39 -31.77 -30.53 -39.53
CA ALA A 39 -32.63 -29.35 -39.61
C ALA A 39 -31.80 -28.06 -39.75
N VAL A 40 -32.32 -27.05 -40.45
CA VAL A 40 -31.71 -25.72 -40.52
C VAL A 40 -31.83 -25.06 -39.14
N PHE A 41 -30.71 -24.60 -38.59
CA PHE A 41 -30.68 -23.98 -37.27
C PHE A 41 -31.28 -22.56 -37.30
N SER A 42 -32.32 -22.35 -36.48
CA SER A 42 -32.85 -21.02 -36.14
C SER A 42 -32.78 -20.81 -34.62
N THR A 43 -32.57 -19.59 -34.17
CA THR A 43 -32.63 -19.21 -32.75
C THR A 43 -34.03 -19.30 -32.17
N ASP A 44 -35.07 -19.33 -33.01
CA ASP A 44 -36.47 -19.37 -32.57
C ASP A 44 -36.84 -20.71 -31.91
N ILE A 45 -36.07 -21.76 -32.17
CA ILE A 45 -36.26 -23.09 -31.55
C ILE A 45 -35.73 -23.16 -30.12
N ILE A 46 -35.10 -22.08 -29.63
CA ILE A 46 -34.52 -21.96 -28.29
C ILE A 46 -35.43 -21.07 -27.45
N SER A 47 -36.12 -21.68 -26.49
CA SER A 47 -37.02 -20.99 -25.56
C SER A 47 -36.51 -21.06 -24.12
N ALA A 48 -36.83 -20.04 -23.33
CA ALA A 48 -36.54 -20.02 -21.91
C ALA A 48 -37.25 -21.17 -21.19
N ALA A 49 -38.50 -21.46 -21.55
CA ALA A 49 -39.31 -22.52 -20.93
C ALA A 49 -38.69 -23.92 -21.02
N GLU A 50 -37.96 -24.23 -22.10
CA GLU A 50 -37.28 -25.53 -22.25
C GLU A 50 -35.89 -25.54 -21.59
N THR A 51 -35.21 -24.39 -21.63
CA THR A 51 -33.78 -24.28 -21.33
C THR A 51 -33.52 -23.94 -19.86
N VAL A 52 -34.35 -23.09 -19.26
CA VAL A 52 -34.18 -22.61 -17.88
C VAL A 52 -34.77 -23.62 -16.92
N LYS A 53 -33.92 -24.18 -16.04
CA LYS A 53 -34.31 -25.19 -15.06
C LYS A 53 -34.63 -24.58 -13.70
N ASP A 54 -33.85 -23.59 -13.28
CA ASP A 54 -34.04 -22.91 -12.01
C ASP A 54 -33.56 -21.46 -12.09
N THR A 55 -34.09 -20.61 -11.22
CA THR A 55 -33.74 -19.20 -11.12
C THR A 55 -33.60 -18.78 -9.67
N MET A 56 -32.44 -18.24 -9.32
CA MET A 56 -32.16 -17.69 -7.99
C MET A 56 -32.13 -16.16 -8.05
N LYS A 57 -32.81 -15.54 -7.09
CA LYS A 57 -32.75 -14.09 -6.88
C LYS A 57 -31.62 -13.77 -5.90
N GLU A 58 -30.69 -12.96 -6.36
CA GLU A 58 -29.44 -12.59 -5.71
C GLU A 58 -29.27 -11.06 -5.72
N ALA A 59 -28.19 -10.55 -5.15
CA ALA A 59 -27.88 -9.13 -5.15
C ALA A 59 -26.39 -8.87 -5.32
N ALA A 60 -26.05 -7.73 -5.90
CA ALA A 60 -24.68 -7.25 -6.00
C ALA A 60 -24.57 -5.86 -5.39
N ILE A 61 -23.52 -5.64 -4.61
CA ILE A 61 -23.22 -4.35 -3.97
C ILE A 61 -21.97 -3.80 -4.61
N TYR A 62 -22.04 -2.56 -5.06
CA TYR A 62 -20.94 -1.88 -5.73
C TYR A 62 -20.66 -0.52 -5.10
N PHE A 63 -19.38 -0.20 -4.94
CA PHE A 63 -18.92 1.16 -4.68
C PHE A 63 -17.51 1.32 -5.26
N ALA A 64 -17.15 2.53 -5.66
CA ALA A 64 -15.80 2.85 -6.11
C ALA A 64 -15.03 3.57 -5.00
N ILE A 65 -13.79 3.14 -4.80
CA ILE A 65 -12.83 3.81 -3.92
C ILE A 65 -11.79 4.52 -4.76
N LYS A 66 -11.39 5.69 -4.32
CA LYS A 66 -10.26 6.43 -4.82
C LYS A 66 -9.12 6.21 -3.84
N ARG A 67 -8.12 5.44 -4.25
CA ARG A 67 -6.84 5.44 -3.53
C ARG A 67 -6.13 6.75 -3.82
N SER A 68 -5.73 7.45 -2.77
CA SER A 68 -4.88 8.63 -2.81
C SER A 68 -3.82 8.47 -1.73
N ILE A 69 -2.68 7.91 -2.12
CA ILE A 69 -1.50 7.92 -1.26
C ILE A 69 -0.98 9.36 -1.28
N GLU A 70 -1.29 10.14 -0.26
CA GLU A 70 -0.63 11.44 -0.06
C GLU A 70 0.78 11.20 0.48
N PRO A 71 1.80 11.92 -0.01
CA PRO A 71 3.11 11.87 0.63
C PRO A 71 2.96 12.30 2.09
N VAL A 72 3.50 11.49 3.01
CA VAL A 72 3.42 11.73 4.45
C VAL A 72 3.87 13.16 4.75
N LYS A 73 2.98 13.98 5.30
CA LYS A 73 3.22 15.39 5.64
C LYS A 73 4.01 15.58 6.95
N GLU A 74 4.61 14.52 7.48
CA GLU A 74 5.47 14.69 8.66
C GLU A 74 6.75 15.44 8.27
N GLY A 75 7.02 16.50 9.01
CA GLY A 75 8.14 17.40 8.77
C GLY A 75 9.47 16.68 8.81
N GLU A 76 10.41 17.12 7.98
CA GLU A 76 11.77 16.58 7.95
C GLU A 76 12.39 16.63 9.36
N LYS A 77 12.86 15.47 9.86
CA LYS A 77 13.58 15.38 11.13
C LYS A 77 15.07 15.26 10.85
N GLU A 78 15.89 16.14 11.44
CA GLU A 78 17.34 16.05 11.37
C GLU A 78 17.86 15.24 12.57
N GLU A 79 18.68 14.22 12.31
CA GLU A 79 19.38 13.46 13.34
C GLU A 79 20.89 13.66 13.24
N THR A 80 21.58 13.60 14.39
CA THR A 80 23.04 13.72 14.48
C THR A 80 23.63 12.48 15.14
N VAL A 81 24.61 11.84 14.48
CA VAL A 81 25.26 10.62 14.96
C VAL A 81 26.79 10.70 14.85
N LYS A 82 27.46 9.76 15.52
CA LYS A 82 28.91 9.57 15.46
C LYS A 82 29.31 8.75 14.23
N ALA A 83 30.54 8.92 13.77
CA ALA A 83 31.08 8.25 12.58
C ALA A 83 30.91 6.71 12.59
N ASP A 84 31.14 6.08 13.74
CA ASP A 84 31.02 4.63 13.95
C ASP A 84 29.57 4.12 13.87
N ARG A 85 28.59 5.00 14.09
CA ARG A 85 27.17 4.68 14.02
C ARG A 85 26.60 4.90 12.62
N VAL A 86 27.17 5.80 11.82
CA VAL A 86 26.70 6.07 10.45
C VAL A 86 26.71 4.78 9.61
N SER A 87 27.77 3.98 9.69
CA SER A 87 27.87 2.74 8.91
C SER A 87 26.88 1.65 9.30
N ARG A 88 26.20 1.79 10.44
CA ARG A 88 25.18 0.84 10.93
C ARG A 88 23.76 1.24 10.52
N ILE A 89 23.58 2.45 10.00
CA ILE A 89 22.28 2.97 9.58
C ILE A 89 22.08 2.62 8.10
N ILE A 90 20.90 2.11 7.78
CA ILE A 90 20.50 1.85 6.39
C ILE A 90 19.94 3.16 5.83
N PHE A 91 20.62 3.69 4.81
CA PHE A 91 20.20 4.91 4.12
C PHE A 91 19.57 4.57 2.78
N TYR A 92 18.60 5.38 2.38
CA TYR A 92 17.86 5.21 1.15
C TYR A 92 18.18 6.32 0.14
N THR A 93 18.12 5.98 -1.14
CA THR A 93 18.18 6.92 -2.25
C THR A 93 17.14 6.52 -3.28
N PHE A 94 16.16 7.39 -3.49
CA PHE A 94 15.10 7.16 -4.45
C PHE A 94 15.40 7.93 -5.74
N LYS A 95 15.57 7.21 -6.85
CA LYS A 95 15.72 7.80 -8.20
C LYS A 95 14.38 8.05 -8.89
N LYS A 96 13.33 7.36 -8.44
CA LYS A 96 11.96 7.40 -8.96
C LYS A 96 11.01 7.19 -7.79
N ASP A 97 9.76 7.58 -7.98
CA ASP A 97 8.69 7.35 -7.01
C ASP A 97 8.46 5.85 -6.76
N VAL A 98 8.15 5.51 -5.51
CA VAL A 98 7.98 4.13 -5.02
C VAL A 98 6.51 3.73 -5.02
N ILE A 99 6.18 2.50 -5.39
CA ILE A 99 4.80 1.98 -5.25
C ILE A 99 4.64 1.49 -3.81
N LYS A 100 3.70 2.07 -3.05
CA LYS A 100 3.50 1.75 -1.62
C LYS A 100 3.20 0.27 -1.37
N ASP A 101 2.40 -0.36 -2.23
CA ASP A 101 2.08 -1.80 -2.11
C ASP A 101 3.30 -2.73 -2.24
N ASN A 102 4.42 -2.25 -2.80
CA ASN A 102 5.67 -3.00 -2.95
C ASN A 102 6.75 -2.56 -1.93
N TRP A 103 6.39 -1.73 -0.96
CA TRP A 103 7.33 -1.16 0.00
C TRP A 103 7.16 -1.83 1.37
N ASP A 104 8.20 -2.54 1.80
CA ASP A 104 8.21 -3.25 3.09
C ASP A 104 8.87 -2.44 4.24
N GLY A 105 9.26 -1.19 3.97
CA GLY A 105 9.95 -0.33 4.94
C GLY A 105 9.01 0.62 5.69
N GLU A 106 9.58 1.43 6.58
CA GLU A 106 8.86 2.54 7.20
C GLU A 106 8.56 3.65 6.17
N ASP A 107 7.50 4.43 6.41
CA ASP A 107 7.13 5.56 5.55
C ASP A 107 8.11 6.75 5.67
N LEU A 108 8.88 6.80 6.77
CA LEU A 108 9.94 7.77 7.03
C LEU A 108 11.28 7.04 7.09
N VAL A 109 12.24 7.46 6.26
CA VAL A 109 13.55 6.80 6.23
C VAL A 109 14.71 7.80 6.17
N PRO A 110 15.93 7.42 6.61
CA PRO A 110 17.13 8.24 6.46
C PRO A 110 17.55 8.36 4.98
N PHE A 111 17.77 9.57 4.50
CA PHE A 111 18.17 9.81 3.10
C PHE A 111 19.68 9.96 2.96
N TYR A 112 20.29 9.13 2.13
CA TYR A 112 21.75 9.10 1.93
C TYR A 112 22.31 10.44 1.42
N ASN A 113 21.60 11.08 0.48
CA ASN A 113 22.02 12.35 -0.13
C ASN A 113 21.93 13.56 0.82
N THR A 114 21.45 13.36 2.05
CA THR A 114 21.34 14.42 3.05
C THR A 114 22.44 14.39 4.10
N ILE A 115 23.35 13.40 4.03
CA ILE A 115 24.43 13.26 4.99
C ILE A 115 25.38 14.45 4.88
N LYS A 116 25.57 15.17 6.00
CA LYS A 116 26.49 16.30 6.13
C LYS A 116 27.44 16.10 7.28
N THR A 117 28.68 16.54 7.13
CA THR A 117 29.66 16.55 8.21
C THR A 117 29.53 17.81 9.05
N LYS A 118 29.39 17.65 10.36
CA LYS A 118 29.43 18.75 11.33
C LYS A 118 30.66 18.59 12.23
N PRO A 119 31.56 19.57 12.32
CA PRO A 119 32.71 19.46 13.19
C PRO A 119 32.26 19.29 14.65
N CYS A 120 32.95 18.44 15.40
CA CYS A 120 32.62 18.22 16.81
C CYS A 120 32.87 19.49 17.61
N GLN A 121 31.81 20.03 18.22
CA GLN A 121 31.87 21.29 18.96
C GLN A 121 32.74 21.20 20.21
N LYS A 122 32.86 20.03 20.85
CA LYS A 122 33.71 19.89 22.05
C LYS A 122 35.20 19.90 21.74
N CYS A 123 35.64 19.38 20.59
CA CYS A 123 37.06 19.36 20.22
C CYS A 123 37.40 20.28 19.04
N ASN A 124 36.45 21.12 18.59
CA ASN A 124 36.61 22.01 17.44
C ASN A 124 37.22 21.32 16.20
N GLY A 125 36.83 20.07 15.95
CA GLY A 125 37.35 19.29 14.81
C GLY A 125 38.77 18.72 14.99
N GLN A 126 39.39 18.83 16.17
CA GLN A 126 40.73 18.26 16.42
C GLN A 126 40.69 16.74 16.66
N GLY A 127 39.57 16.24 17.21
CA GLY A 127 39.37 14.82 17.55
C GLY A 127 39.95 14.43 18.91
N TYR A 128 40.70 15.31 19.55
CA TYR A 128 41.32 15.07 20.86
C TYR A 128 41.29 16.35 21.71
N HIS A 129 41.46 16.19 23.01
CA HIS A 129 41.74 17.28 23.93
C HIS A 129 43.22 17.23 24.32
N GLU A 130 43.89 18.38 24.29
CA GLU A 130 45.26 18.51 24.79
C GLU A 130 45.24 18.84 26.27
N SER A 131 45.81 17.95 27.10
CA SER A 131 46.07 18.22 28.51
C SER A 131 47.58 18.39 28.72
N LYS A 132 47.97 19.29 29.64
CA LYS A 132 49.39 19.47 29.98
C LYS A 132 49.91 18.22 30.67
N CYS A 133 51.14 17.81 30.34
CA CYS A 133 51.79 16.72 31.05
C CYS A 133 52.07 17.15 32.49
N LYS A 134 51.41 16.50 33.46
CA LYS A 134 51.54 16.79 34.89
C LYS A 134 52.96 16.62 35.43
N ALA A 135 53.78 15.76 34.79
CA ALA A 135 55.14 15.46 35.25
C ALA A 135 56.18 16.49 34.83
N CYS A 136 55.89 17.33 33.82
CA CYS A 136 56.80 18.38 33.38
C CYS A 136 56.09 19.75 33.26
N ASP A 137 54.89 19.88 33.81
CA ASP A 137 54.03 21.08 33.74
C ASP A 137 53.83 21.66 32.34
N GLY A 138 53.89 20.80 31.31
CA GLY A 138 53.78 21.23 29.93
C GLY A 138 55.09 21.60 29.23
N LYS A 139 56.24 21.55 29.92
CA LYS A 139 57.55 21.98 29.37
C LYS A 139 58.23 20.94 28.48
N GLY A 140 57.82 19.67 28.55
CA GLY A 140 58.42 18.56 27.79
C GLY A 140 59.79 18.11 28.29
N LYS A 141 60.47 18.89 29.12
CA LYS A 141 61.77 18.57 29.73
C LYS A 141 61.69 18.68 31.25
N ILE A 142 62.40 17.79 31.94
CA ILE A 142 62.64 17.89 33.37
C ILE A 142 64.04 18.46 33.54
N SER A 143 64.17 19.54 34.31
CA SER A 143 65.47 20.20 34.57
C SER A 143 65.91 19.88 35.99
N THR A 144 67.08 19.25 36.11
CA THR A 144 67.72 18.98 37.40
C THR A 144 69.06 19.70 37.47
N LYS A 145 69.40 20.21 38.65
CA LYS A 145 70.71 20.84 38.88
C LYS A 145 71.72 19.76 39.18
N ILE A 146 72.65 19.53 38.27
CA ILE A 146 73.78 18.63 38.50
C ILE A 146 74.99 19.44 38.95
N THR A 147 75.79 18.87 39.84
CA THR A 147 77.06 19.49 40.26
C THR A 147 78.16 18.95 39.37
N VAL A 148 78.80 19.83 38.61
CA VAL A 148 79.91 19.53 37.73
C VAL A 148 81.18 20.10 38.37
N LEU A 149 82.24 19.30 38.40
CA LEU A 149 83.56 19.74 38.85
C LEU A 149 84.31 20.25 37.63
N GLU A 150 84.68 21.52 37.63
CA GLU A 150 85.51 22.13 36.57
C GLU A 150 86.91 22.41 37.13
N ASP A 151 87.91 22.28 36.24
CA ASP A 151 89.35 22.49 36.47
C ASP A 151 90.07 21.45 37.35
N GLU A 152 91.42 21.52 37.34
CA GLU A 152 92.30 20.63 38.14
C GLU A 152 92.06 20.77 39.65
N GLU A 153 91.54 21.93 40.08
CA GLU A 153 91.20 22.24 41.47
C GLU A 153 89.82 21.71 41.91
N LYS A 154 89.04 21.08 41.01
CA LYS A 154 87.71 20.50 41.29
C LYS A 154 86.70 21.51 41.86
N ASN A 155 86.58 22.67 41.23
CA ASN A 155 85.60 23.68 41.63
C ASN A 155 84.16 23.20 41.32
N LYS A 156 83.29 23.17 42.34
CA LYS A 156 81.88 22.71 42.23
C LYS A 156 81.00 23.79 41.61
N VAL A 157 80.66 23.65 40.34
CA VAL A 157 79.68 24.51 39.65
C VAL A 157 78.37 23.76 39.44
N LYS A 158 77.23 24.36 39.80
CA LYS A 158 75.91 23.77 39.52
C LYS A 158 75.47 24.14 38.11
N LYS A 159 75.33 23.15 37.24
CA LYS A 159 74.81 23.33 35.87
C LYS A 159 73.43 22.70 35.76
N ASP A 160 72.55 23.34 35.01
CA ASP A 160 71.23 22.78 34.71
C ASP A 160 71.37 21.69 33.65
N PHE A 161 70.88 20.49 33.95
CA PHE A 161 70.79 19.37 33.02
C PHE A 161 69.32 19.10 32.72
N GLY A 162 68.96 19.22 31.44
CA GLY A 162 67.60 19.00 30.95
C GLY A 162 67.52 17.72 30.14
N TYR A 163 66.65 16.79 30.54
CA TYR A 163 66.36 15.57 29.79
C TYR A 163 64.87 15.51 29.42
N PRO A 164 64.50 14.81 28.32
CA PRO A 164 63.11 14.70 27.90
C PRO A 164 62.27 14.03 28.99
N CYS A 165 61.07 14.54 29.22
CA CYS A 165 60.16 13.97 30.21
C CYS A 165 59.66 12.60 29.73
N ASP A 166 59.92 11.54 30.50
CA ASP A 166 59.57 10.15 30.16
C ASP A 166 58.07 9.95 29.92
N ASN A 167 57.23 10.68 30.65
CA ASN A 167 55.78 10.53 30.57
C ASN A 167 55.18 11.14 29.29
N CYS A 168 55.80 12.16 28.70
CA CYS A 168 55.30 12.79 27.47
C CYS A 168 56.30 12.74 26.31
N TYR A 169 57.39 11.98 26.48
CA TYR A 169 58.47 11.77 25.52
C TYR A 169 58.97 13.08 24.87
N GLY A 170 59.10 14.15 25.65
CA GLY A 170 59.59 15.45 25.15
C GLY A 170 58.53 16.42 24.62
N ILE A 171 57.27 15.99 24.43
CA ILE A 171 56.21 16.80 23.78
C ILE A 171 55.57 17.79 24.75
N GLY A 172 55.52 17.46 26.04
CA GLY A 172 54.89 18.30 27.09
C GLY A 172 53.37 18.20 27.17
N LYS A 173 52.70 17.54 26.22
CA LYS A 173 51.23 17.43 26.20
C LYS A 173 50.75 16.01 25.98
N PHE A 174 49.59 15.67 26.53
CA PHE A 174 48.86 14.43 26.25
C PHE A 174 47.68 14.72 25.33
N LYS A 175 47.42 13.81 24.40
CA LYS A 175 46.25 13.85 23.52
C LYS A 175 45.26 12.79 23.97
N GLU A 176 44.18 13.22 24.61
CA GLU A 176 43.08 12.33 24.99
C GLU A 176 42.02 12.35 23.89
N LYS A 177 41.55 11.18 23.44
CA LYS A 177 40.50 11.08 22.42
C LYS A 177 39.25 11.81 22.92
N CYS A 178 38.69 12.68 22.07
CA CYS A 178 37.44 13.35 22.40
C CYS A 178 36.33 12.31 22.52
N LYS A 179 35.67 12.23 23.69
CA LYS A 179 34.62 11.23 23.97
C LYS A 179 33.37 11.40 23.09
N GLU A 180 33.12 12.62 22.62
CA GLU A 180 31.94 12.93 21.82
C GLU A 180 32.08 12.44 20.37
N CYS A 181 33.19 12.72 19.70
CA CYS A 181 33.44 12.23 18.33
C CYS A 181 34.27 10.93 18.27
N ASN A 182 34.71 10.41 19.41
CA ASN A 182 35.57 9.24 19.56
C ASN A 182 36.86 9.30 18.71
N GLY A 183 37.47 10.48 18.59
CA GLY A 183 38.66 10.68 17.74
C GLY A 183 38.38 11.06 16.28
N ASN A 184 37.15 10.94 15.79
CA ASN A 184 36.83 11.08 14.36
C ASN A 184 36.70 12.52 13.85
N LYS A 185 36.93 13.53 14.70
CA LYS A 185 36.85 14.98 14.42
C LYS A 185 35.46 15.53 14.08
N ASN A 186 34.66 14.76 13.35
CA ASN A 186 33.35 15.14 12.83
C ASN A 186 32.24 14.25 13.41
N LEU A 187 31.06 14.84 13.54
CA LEU A 187 29.76 14.19 13.64
C LEU A 187 29.10 14.25 12.27
N TYR A 188 28.09 13.41 12.06
CA TYR A 188 27.35 13.35 10.80
C TYR A 188 25.88 13.65 11.08
N THR A 189 25.30 14.57 10.32
CA THR A 189 23.87 14.85 10.35
C THR A 189 23.21 14.34 9.08
N TYR A 190 21.96 13.90 9.18
CA TYR A 190 21.15 13.48 8.04
C TYR A 190 19.68 13.78 8.31
N ASN A 191 18.91 13.89 7.23
CA ASN A 191 17.47 14.11 7.32
C ASN A 191 16.74 12.77 7.14
N ILE A 192 15.77 12.55 8.02
CA ILE A 192 14.74 11.54 7.85
C ILE A 192 13.59 12.23 7.13
N LYS A 193 13.23 11.70 5.95
CA LYS A 193 12.17 12.23 5.09
C LYS A 193 11.19 11.14 4.72
N ALA A 194 9.99 11.55 4.29
CA ALA A 194 9.00 10.64 3.75
C ALA A 194 9.50 9.97 2.46
N VAL A 195 9.20 8.68 2.32
CA VAL A 195 9.40 7.94 1.08
C VAL A 195 8.54 8.61 -0.01
N PRO A 196 9.10 8.91 -1.20
CA PRO A 196 8.35 9.55 -2.28
C PRO A 196 7.46 8.51 -2.95
N PHE A 197 6.33 8.19 -2.32
CA PHE A 197 5.37 7.26 -2.90
C PHE A 197 4.73 7.86 -4.16
N LYS A 198 4.58 7.02 -5.18
CA LYS A 198 3.90 7.39 -6.41
C LYS A 198 2.45 7.70 -6.06
N ARG A 199 2.01 8.91 -6.42
CA ARG A 199 0.60 9.29 -6.30
C ARG A 199 -0.20 8.48 -7.31
N VAL A 200 -0.71 7.34 -6.87
CA VAL A 200 -1.68 6.56 -7.64
C VAL A 200 -3.05 7.08 -7.27
N VAL A 201 -3.71 7.71 -8.23
CA VAL A 201 -5.13 8.03 -8.15
C VAL A 201 -5.83 7.08 -9.10
N SER A 202 -6.23 5.92 -8.61
CA SER A 202 -7.07 5.00 -9.37
C SER A 202 -8.40 4.83 -8.66
N GLY A 203 -9.49 5.06 -9.41
CA GLY A 203 -10.79 4.53 -9.04
C GLY A 203 -10.72 3.01 -9.11
N GLN A 204 -10.76 2.35 -7.95
CA GLN A 204 -10.88 0.91 -7.88
C GLN A 204 -12.36 0.58 -7.61
N PRO A 205 -13.03 -0.12 -8.55
CA PRO A 205 -14.33 -0.67 -8.25
C PRO A 205 -14.21 -1.71 -7.14
N VAL A 206 -15.23 -1.81 -6.31
CA VAL A 206 -15.38 -2.88 -5.32
C VAL A 206 -16.76 -3.47 -5.55
N LEU A 207 -16.78 -4.74 -5.93
CA LEU A 207 -18.00 -5.51 -6.16
C LEU A 207 -18.08 -6.65 -5.15
N ASN A 208 -19.22 -6.75 -4.48
CA ASN A 208 -19.55 -7.86 -3.61
C ASN A 208 -20.85 -8.50 -4.15
N SER A 209 -20.77 -9.70 -4.71
CA SER A 209 -21.91 -10.45 -5.25
C SER A 209 -22.37 -11.56 -4.31
N SER A 210 -23.68 -11.80 -4.21
CA SER A 210 -24.21 -12.98 -3.50
C SER A 210 -24.24 -14.23 -4.38
N ALA A 211 -24.21 -14.06 -5.70
CA ALA A 211 -23.93 -15.15 -6.64
C ALA A 211 -22.42 -15.43 -6.69
N LYS A 212 -22.00 -16.68 -6.44
CA LYS A 212 -20.62 -17.11 -6.63
C LYS A 212 -20.34 -17.29 -8.12
N THR A 213 -19.85 -16.25 -8.79
CA THR A 213 -19.61 -16.29 -10.25
C THR A 213 -18.12 -16.26 -10.56
N LYS A 214 -17.72 -16.89 -11.66
CA LYS A 214 -16.35 -16.74 -12.21
C LYS A 214 -16.15 -15.39 -12.92
N TYR A 215 -17.23 -14.65 -13.15
CA TYR A 215 -17.26 -13.39 -13.89
C TYR A 215 -17.13 -12.16 -13.01
N GLU A 216 -16.91 -12.31 -11.70
CA GLU A 216 -16.91 -11.20 -10.75
C GLU A 216 -15.98 -10.05 -11.19
N LYS A 217 -14.78 -10.37 -11.69
CA LYS A 217 -13.83 -9.38 -12.22
C LYS A 217 -14.27 -8.70 -13.52
N GLU A 218 -15.00 -9.41 -14.39
CA GLU A 218 -15.53 -8.85 -15.63
C GLU A 218 -16.72 -7.94 -15.31
N ILE A 219 -17.64 -8.43 -14.48
CA ILE A 219 -18.79 -7.68 -13.97
C ILE A 219 -18.33 -6.41 -13.26
N GLU A 220 -17.28 -6.48 -12.44
CA GLU A 220 -16.73 -5.34 -11.71
C GLU A 220 -16.23 -4.24 -12.67
N LYS A 221 -15.49 -4.62 -13.72
CA LYS A 221 -14.99 -3.68 -14.73
C LYS A 221 -16.12 -3.09 -15.57
N ASP A 222 -17.04 -3.93 -16.02
CA ASP A 222 -18.16 -3.52 -16.86
C ASP A 222 -19.14 -2.65 -16.08
N LEU A 223 -19.44 -2.97 -14.82
CA LEU A 223 -20.23 -2.09 -13.95
C LEU A 223 -19.54 -0.75 -13.73
N HIS A 224 -18.21 -0.71 -13.55
CA HIS A 224 -17.49 0.56 -13.42
C HIS A 224 -17.64 1.43 -14.68
N GLN A 225 -17.61 0.82 -15.88
CA GLN A 225 -17.72 1.54 -17.16
C GLN A 225 -19.17 1.87 -17.56
N LEU A 226 -20.11 1.00 -17.20
CA LEU A 226 -21.49 1.01 -17.66
C LEU A 226 -22.48 1.30 -16.54
N ILE A 227 -22.03 1.89 -15.43
CA ILE A 227 -22.90 2.14 -14.26
C ILE A 227 -24.13 2.98 -14.60
N ASP A 228 -24.03 3.90 -15.57
CA ASP A 228 -25.16 4.71 -16.04
C ASP A 228 -26.14 3.95 -16.93
N GLN A 229 -25.73 2.78 -17.43
CA GLN A 229 -26.53 1.88 -18.24
C GLN A 229 -27.22 0.79 -17.41
N VAL A 230 -26.86 0.64 -16.13
CA VAL A 230 -27.48 -0.32 -15.20
C VAL A 230 -28.26 0.43 -14.13
N GLU A 231 -29.51 0.07 -13.93
CA GLU A 231 -30.31 0.65 -12.85
C GLU A 231 -30.07 -0.11 -11.55
N GLY A 232 -29.70 0.64 -10.50
CA GLY A 232 -29.48 0.15 -9.15
C GLY A 232 -29.92 1.17 -8.11
N ILE A 233 -30.17 0.70 -6.89
CA ILE A 233 -30.61 1.54 -5.78
C ILE A 233 -29.38 2.19 -5.15
N ARG A 234 -29.44 3.50 -4.94
CA ARG A 234 -28.32 4.28 -4.40
C ARG A 234 -28.54 4.58 -2.92
N PHE A 235 -27.53 4.35 -2.11
CA PHE A 235 -27.52 4.63 -0.67
C PHE A 235 -26.35 5.53 -0.30
N ASN A 236 -26.57 6.43 0.67
CA ASN A 236 -25.52 7.34 1.13
C ASN A 236 -24.57 6.66 2.11
N ASP A 237 -25.08 5.74 2.93
CA ASP A 237 -24.30 5.02 3.92
C ASP A 237 -24.71 3.55 4.01
N PHE A 238 -23.80 2.74 4.54
CA PHE A 238 -23.97 1.29 4.58
C PHE A 238 -25.06 0.84 5.57
N LYS A 239 -25.30 1.64 6.62
CA LYS A 239 -26.32 1.33 7.63
C LYS A 239 -27.72 1.51 7.04
N GLU A 240 -27.93 2.58 6.27
CA GLU A 240 -29.14 2.81 5.50
C GLU A 240 -29.38 1.68 4.50
N MET A 241 -28.36 1.31 3.72
CA MET A 241 -28.46 0.22 2.75
C MET A 241 -28.86 -1.09 3.41
N SER A 242 -28.15 -1.50 4.47
CA SER A 242 -28.42 -2.75 5.19
C SER A 242 -29.85 -2.83 5.73
N ASN A 243 -30.38 -1.72 6.27
CA ASN A 243 -31.74 -1.66 6.81
C ASN A 243 -32.83 -1.68 5.73
N LYS A 244 -32.56 -1.10 4.56
CA LYS A 244 -33.55 -0.94 3.48
C LYS A 244 -33.42 -1.99 2.37
N ALA A 245 -32.35 -2.80 2.35
CA ALA A 245 -32.05 -3.72 1.25
C ALA A 245 -33.18 -4.72 0.98
N GLU A 246 -33.70 -5.37 2.02
CA GLU A 246 -34.80 -6.34 1.90
C GLU A 246 -36.07 -5.71 1.31
N ALA A 247 -36.48 -4.57 1.86
CA ALA A 247 -37.64 -3.81 1.36
C ALA A 247 -37.44 -3.34 -0.09
N SER A 248 -36.22 -2.90 -0.43
CA SER A 248 -35.92 -2.32 -1.73
C SER A 248 -35.84 -3.36 -2.85
N LEU A 249 -35.30 -4.55 -2.55
CA LEU A 249 -35.21 -5.68 -3.48
C LEU A 249 -36.53 -6.45 -3.59
N GLY A 250 -37.33 -6.49 -2.51
CA GLY A 250 -38.56 -7.29 -2.44
C GLY A 250 -38.32 -8.79 -2.29
N TYR A 251 -37.08 -9.21 -2.01
CA TYR A 251 -36.71 -10.59 -1.71
C TYR A 251 -35.48 -10.61 -0.81
N TRP A 252 -35.32 -11.72 -0.09
CA TRP A 252 -34.21 -11.89 0.85
C TRP A 252 -33.79 -13.34 0.97
N ASN A 253 -32.48 -13.57 0.99
CA ASN A 253 -31.91 -14.90 1.17
C ASN A 253 -30.66 -14.83 2.07
N LYS A 254 -30.17 -15.99 2.52
CA LYS A 254 -28.99 -16.05 3.41
C LYS A 254 -27.70 -15.56 2.76
N ASN A 255 -27.56 -15.70 1.43
CA ASN A 255 -26.39 -15.25 0.68
C ASN A 255 -26.35 -13.71 0.60
N ILE A 256 -27.47 -13.06 0.30
CA ILE A 256 -27.62 -11.60 0.28
C ILE A 256 -27.21 -11.00 1.62
N LYS A 257 -27.69 -11.57 2.74
CA LYS A 257 -27.29 -11.12 4.08
C LYS A 257 -25.78 -11.24 4.31
N LYS A 258 -25.14 -12.32 3.87
CA LYS A 258 -23.68 -12.50 3.97
C LYS A 258 -22.94 -11.47 3.11
N THR A 259 -23.38 -11.24 1.89
CA THR A 259 -22.78 -10.27 0.96
C THR A 259 -22.88 -8.85 1.51
N ILE A 260 -24.01 -8.47 2.11
CA ILE A 260 -24.15 -7.19 2.81
C ILE A 260 -23.16 -7.10 3.99
N ASN A 261 -23.02 -8.14 4.80
CA ASN A 261 -22.05 -8.09 5.90
C ASN A 261 -20.60 -7.97 5.41
N ASN A 262 -20.24 -8.67 4.35
CA ASN A 262 -18.90 -8.61 3.74
C ASN A 262 -18.63 -7.22 3.15
N ALA A 263 -19.53 -6.72 2.31
CA ALA A 263 -19.43 -5.39 1.73
C ALA A 263 -19.36 -4.29 2.80
N GLY A 264 -20.06 -4.46 3.92
CA GLY A 264 -20.01 -3.51 5.04
C GLY A 264 -18.69 -3.55 5.80
N SER A 265 -18.03 -4.70 5.84
CA SER A 265 -16.70 -4.87 6.42
C SER A 265 -15.63 -4.24 5.52
N ASP A 266 -15.73 -4.47 4.21
CA ASP A 266 -14.86 -3.85 3.21
C ASP A 266 -15.01 -2.32 3.23
N TYR A 267 -16.25 -1.82 3.20
CA TYR A 267 -16.53 -0.38 3.25
C TYR A 267 -15.91 0.28 4.49
N LYS A 268 -16.06 -0.31 5.67
CA LYS A 268 -15.44 0.19 6.92
C LYS A 268 -13.91 0.13 6.90
N THR A 269 -13.34 -0.84 6.21
CA THR A 269 -11.88 -0.96 6.07
C THR A 269 -11.34 0.19 5.25
N TYR A 270 -11.97 0.48 4.10
CA TYR A 270 -11.59 1.61 3.25
C TYR A 270 -11.94 2.98 3.84
N GLU A 271 -12.98 3.08 4.66
CA GLU A 271 -13.33 4.32 5.37
C GLU A 271 -12.30 4.70 6.45
N LYS A 272 -11.65 3.70 7.05
CA LYS A 272 -10.61 3.90 8.09
C LYS A 272 -9.20 4.07 7.50
N ASP A 273 -8.97 3.57 6.30
CA ASP A 273 -7.69 3.66 5.64
C ASP A 273 -7.44 5.09 5.14
N MET A 274 -6.36 5.69 5.65
CA MET A 274 -5.98 7.08 5.37
C MET A 274 -5.65 7.32 3.89
N ASP A 275 -5.27 6.27 3.16
CA ASP A 275 -4.90 6.35 1.75
C ASP A 275 -6.09 6.06 0.81
N THR A 276 -7.30 5.85 1.34
CA THR A 276 -8.51 5.63 0.55
C THR A 276 -9.61 6.61 0.87
N LYS A 277 -10.30 7.05 -0.19
CA LYS A 277 -11.53 7.82 -0.08
C LYS A 277 -12.60 7.18 -0.93
N ILE A 278 -13.77 6.93 -0.36
CA ILE A 278 -14.92 6.40 -1.09
C ILE A 278 -15.44 7.51 -2.01
N GLU A 279 -15.50 7.23 -3.32
CA GLU A 279 -15.79 8.25 -4.35
C GLU A 279 -17.26 8.23 -4.78
N THR A 280 -17.89 7.06 -4.75
CA THR A 280 -19.29 6.90 -5.14
C THR A 280 -20.19 6.58 -3.96
N LYS A 281 -21.48 6.82 -4.15
CA LYS A 281 -22.52 6.21 -3.31
C LYS A 281 -22.45 4.67 -3.41
N ILE A 282 -23.07 4.00 -2.43
CA ILE A 282 -23.22 2.55 -2.46
C ILE A 282 -24.37 2.22 -3.40
N PHE A 283 -24.12 1.34 -4.36
CA PHE A 283 -25.13 0.81 -5.26
C PHE A 283 -25.52 -0.59 -4.84
N LEU A 284 -26.82 -0.85 -4.76
CA LEU A 284 -27.40 -2.17 -4.60
C LEU A 284 -28.12 -2.54 -5.90
N PHE A 285 -27.63 -3.57 -6.56
CA PHE A 285 -28.20 -4.09 -7.79
C PHE A 285 -28.96 -5.38 -7.52
N PRO A 286 -30.20 -5.51 -8.01
CA PRO A 286 -30.83 -6.81 -8.11
C PRO A 286 -30.08 -7.68 -9.11
N MET A 287 -29.88 -8.95 -8.75
CA MET A 287 -29.20 -9.92 -9.58
C MET A 287 -30.08 -11.17 -9.73
N ILE A 288 -30.10 -11.76 -10.93
CA ILE A 288 -30.76 -13.05 -11.17
C ILE A 288 -29.72 -14.00 -11.73
N GLN A 289 -29.63 -15.20 -11.13
CA GLN A 289 -28.85 -16.32 -11.62
C GLN A 289 -29.81 -17.37 -12.18
N MET A 290 -29.67 -17.70 -13.45
CA MET A 290 -30.48 -18.68 -14.14
C MET A 290 -29.64 -19.91 -14.45
N PHE A 291 -30.06 -21.07 -13.96
CA PHE A 291 -29.45 -22.36 -14.27
C PHE A 291 -30.13 -22.92 -15.50
N CYS A 292 -29.35 -23.10 -16.55
CA CYS A 292 -29.81 -23.45 -17.88
C CYS A 292 -29.22 -24.80 -18.32
N GLU A 293 -29.97 -25.53 -19.13
CA GLU A 293 -29.53 -26.79 -19.72
C GLU A 293 -29.92 -26.83 -21.19
N THR A 294 -28.94 -27.12 -22.04
CA THR A 294 -29.13 -27.24 -23.48
C THR A 294 -29.92 -28.51 -23.83
N LYS A 295 -30.46 -28.60 -25.05
CA LYS A 295 -31.12 -29.82 -25.55
C LYS A 295 -30.22 -31.06 -25.53
N LYS A 296 -28.89 -30.86 -25.51
CA LYS A 296 -27.88 -31.93 -25.45
C LYS A 296 -27.38 -32.24 -24.04
N GLY A 297 -28.02 -31.69 -23.00
CA GLY A 297 -27.71 -31.99 -21.60
C GLY A 297 -26.53 -31.22 -21.02
N LYS A 298 -25.96 -30.25 -21.76
CA LYS A 298 -24.91 -29.38 -21.24
C LYS A 298 -25.51 -28.26 -20.40
N SER A 299 -25.07 -28.15 -19.15
CA SER A 299 -25.48 -27.10 -18.24
C SER A 299 -24.65 -25.82 -18.40
N PHE A 300 -25.29 -24.67 -18.21
CA PHE A 300 -24.67 -23.36 -18.20
C PHE A 300 -25.48 -22.41 -17.32
N GLU A 301 -24.93 -21.26 -17.00
CA GLU A 301 -25.52 -20.24 -16.14
C GLU A 301 -25.56 -18.91 -16.86
N ILE A 302 -26.67 -18.20 -16.66
CA ILE A 302 -26.87 -16.83 -17.12
C ILE A 302 -27.02 -15.95 -15.87
N TYR A 303 -26.31 -14.84 -15.82
CA TYR A 303 -26.43 -13.85 -14.76
C TYR A 303 -26.97 -12.55 -15.33
N SER A 304 -27.94 -11.96 -14.65
CA SER A 304 -28.46 -10.63 -14.98
C SER A 304 -28.23 -9.70 -13.80
N ILE A 305 -27.78 -8.47 -14.04
CA ILE A 305 -27.58 -7.44 -13.02
C ILE A 305 -28.27 -6.16 -13.47
N GLY A 306 -29.19 -5.64 -12.65
CA GLY A 306 -29.97 -4.42 -12.92
C GLY A 306 -31.48 -4.64 -12.92
N SER A 307 -32.24 -3.58 -13.18
CA SER A 307 -33.71 -3.58 -13.15
C SER A 307 -34.33 -4.23 -14.39
N ASP A 308 -35.67 -4.38 -14.36
CA ASP A 308 -36.47 -4.75 -15.52
C ASP A 308 -36.36 -3.78 -16.71
N LYS A 309 -35.99 -2.51 -16.46
CA LYS A 309 -35.78 -1.49 -17.50
C LYS A 309 -34.36 -1.51 -18.05
N LYS A 310 -33.36 -1.68 -17.20
CA LYS A 310 -31.94 -1.51 -17.53
C LYS A 310 -31.06 -2.50 -16.76
N PHE A 311 -30.61 -3.54 -17.47
CA PHE A 311 -29.76 -4.61 -16.94
C PHE A 311 -28.71 -5.08 -17.95
N ILE A 312 -27.65 -5.71 -17.46
CA ILE A 312 -26.61 -6.38 -18.26
C ILE A 312 -26.70 -7.89 -18.03
N VAL A 313 -26.29 -8.67 -19.03
CA VAL A 313 -26.31 -10.13 -18.99
C VAL A 313 -24.91 -10.72 -19.19
N TYR A 314 -24.58 -11.74 -18.41
CA TYR A 314 -23.33 -12.51 -18.50
C TYR A 314 -23.68 -13.99 -18.59
N SER A 315 -22.81 -14.82 -19.18
CA SER A 315 -23.03 -16.27 -19.21
C SER A 315 -21.73 -17.05 -19.35
N ASN A 316 -21.71 -18.27 -18.81
CA ASN A 316 -20.65 -19.26 -19.08
C ASN A 316 -20.93 -20.20 -20.25
N PHE A 317 -21.89 -19.83 -21.11
CA PHE A 317 -22.34 -20.67 -22.19
C PHE A 317 -21.25 -21.11 -23.13
#